data_AF-A0A962DJJ7-F1
#
_entry.id   AF-A0A962DJJ7-F1
#
_cell.length_a   1.000
_cell.length_b   1.000
_cell.length_c   1.000
_cell.angle_alpha   90.00
_cell.angle_beta   90.00
_cell.angle_gamma   90.00
#
_symmetry.space_group_name_H-M   'P 1'
#
loop_
_entity.id
_entity.type
_entity.pdbx_description
1 polymer ?
#
loop_
_entity_poly.entity_id
_entity_poly.type
_entity_poly.pdbx_seq_one_letter_code
_entity_poly.pdbx_strand_id
1 'polypeptide(L)' 'MYDDAGNLQDDGSISSTYSGRNRLVSTQGALAPTLYQYNAFGERVSKQSSTQTLFAYDEQ' A
#
# COMPACT_ATOMS: atom_id res chain seq x y z
N MET A 1 8.81 -9.96 9.78
CA MET A 1 7.75 -11.00 9.76
C MET A 1 7.06 -10.94 8.41
N TYR A 2 6.78 -12.10 7.80
CA TYR A 2 6.17 -12.21 6.48
C TYR A 2 4.92 -13.10 6.55
N ASP A 3 3.94 -12.86 5.68
CA ASP A 3 2.80 -13.76 5.51
C ASP A 3 3.16 -14.99 4.63
N ASP A 4 2.21 -15.92 4.48
CA ASP A 4 2.39 -17.15 3.70
C ASP A 4 2.64 -16.90 2.20
N ALA A 5 2.26 -15.72 1.70
CA ALA A 5 2.52 -15.29 0.32
C ALA A 5 3.87 -14.57 0.17
N GLY A 6 4.62 -14.41 1.27
CA GLY A 6 5.92 -13.72 1.29
C GLY A 6 5.82 -12.20 1.33
N ASN A 7 4.65 -11.63 1.63
CA ASN A 7 4.51 -10.20 1.83
C ASN A 7 5.02 -9.80 3.22
N LEU A 8 5.72 -8.68 3.33
CA LEU A 8 6.19 -8.16 4.61
C LEU A 8 5.00 -7.79 5.49
N GLN A 9 4.78 -8.43 6.65
CA GLN A 9 3.73 -8.01 7.58
C GLN A 9 4.22 -6.96 8.59
N ASP A 10 5.47 -7.08 9.04
CA ASP A 10 6.07 -6.19 10.03
C ASP A 10 7.60 -6.29 9.97
N ASP A 11 8.31 -5.17 9.91
CA ASP A 11 9.78 -5.10 9.99
C ASP A 11 10.30 -4.56 11.34
N GLY A 12 9.41 -4.36 12.32
CA GLY A 12 9.70 -3.77 13.62
C GLY A 12 9.61 -2.23 13.63
N SER A 13 9.45 -1.60 12.47
CA SER A 13 9.19 -0.16 12.32
C SER A 13 7.83 0.11 11.68
N ILE A 14 7.41 -0.73 10.74
CA ILE A 14 6.20 -0.57 9.94
C ILE A 14 5.48 -1.91 9.85
N SER A 15 4.19 -1.91 10.19
CA SER A 15 3.29 -3.00 9.86
C SER A 15 2.55 -2.72 8.55
N SER A 16 2.31 -3.76 7.75
CA SER A 16 1.81 -3.65 6.38
C SER A 16 0.62 -4.58 6.17
N THR A 17 -0.43 -4.07 5.52
CA THR A 17 -1.63 -4.83 5.18
C THR A 17 -1.75 -4.95 3.68
N TYR A 18 -2.08 -6.17 3.21
CA TYR A 18 -2.22 -6.48 1.79
C TYR A 18 -3.66 -6.91 1.48
N SER A 19 -4.12 -6.58 0.28
CA SER A 19 -5.37 -7.10 -0.27
C SER A 19 -5.23 -8.55 -0.71
N GLY A 20 -6.35 -9.24 -0.96
CA GLY A 20 -6.37 -10.61 -1.52
C GLY A 20 -5.74 -10.76 -2.92
N ARG A 21 -5.25 -9.67 -3.53
CA ARG A 21 -4.47 -9.67 -4.77
C ARG A 21 -2.97 -9.40 -4.53
N ASN A 22 -2.48 -9.56 -3.30
CA ASN A 22 -1.11 -9.28 -2.87
C ASN A 22 -0.64 -7.84 -3.16
N ARG A 23 -1.57 -6.87 -3.07
CA ARG A 23 -1.25 -5.43 -3.19
C ARG A 23 -1.27 -4.78 -1.82
N LEU A 24 -0.21 -4.03 -1.48
CA LEU A 24 -0.11 -3.26 -0.24
C LEU A 24 -1.19 -2.18 -0.18
N VAL A 25 -2.12 -2.26 0.76
CA VAL A 25 -3.24 -1.31 0.92
C VAL A 25 -3.08 -0.34 2.09
N SER A 26 -2.29 -0.71 3.09
CA SER A 26 -2.01 0.16 4.23
C SER A 26 -0.62 -0.12 4.81
N THR A 27 0.04 0.92 5.31
CA THR A 27 1.17 0.81 6.23
C THR A 27 0.90 1.61 7.50
N GLN A 28 1.29 1.06 8.65
CA GLN A 28 1.15 1.68 9.96
C GLN A 28 2.53 1.71 10.63
N GLY A 29 3.05 2.93 10.83
CA GLY A 29 4.28 3.19 11.59
C GLY A 29 3.98 3.87 12.92
N ALA A 30 4.85 4.76 13.38
CA ALA A 30 4.64 5.53 14.62
C ALA A 30 3.55 6.63 14.51
N LEU A 31 3.20 7.03 13.28
CA LEU A 31 2.23 8.09 12.98
C LEU A 31 0.93 7.50 12.41
N ALA A 32 0.04 8.36 11.90
CA ALA A 32 -1.14 7.93 11.17
C ALA A 32 -0.78 7.00 9.97
N PRO A 33 -1.66 6.05 9.62
CA PRO A 33 -1.39 5.10 8.56
C PRO A 33 -1.30 5.78 7.19
N THR A 34 -0.53 5.18 6.29
CA THR A 34 -0.57 5.52 4.87
C THR A 34 -1.47 4.54 4.14
N LEU A 35 -2.48 5.03 3.41
CA LEU A 35 -3.42 4.21 2.64
C LEU A 35 -3.09 4.27 1.14
N TYR A 36 -3.27 3.16 0.45
CA TYR A 36 -3.02 3.04 -0.99
C TYR A 36 -4.26 2.54 -1.73
N GLN A 37 -4.55 3.16 -2.87
CA GLN A 37 -5.62 2.72 -3.76
C GLN A 37 -5.06 2.36 -5.13
N TYR A 38 -5.72 1.41 -5.79
CA TYR A 38 -5.31 0.88 -7.07
C TYR A 38 -6.49 0.85 -8.03
N ASN A 39 -6.24 1.12 -9.31
CA ASN A 39 -7.24 0.95 -10.37
C ASN A 39 -7.47 -0.55 -10.69
N ALA A 40 -8.34 -0.80 -11.66
CA ALA A 40 -8.68 -2.15 -12.12
C ALA A 40 -7.49 -2.90 -12.76
N PHE A 41 -6.54 -2.17 -13.35
CA PHE A 41 -5.33 -2.72 -13.97
C PHE A 41 -4.23 -3.06 -12.94
N GLY A 42 -4.39 -2.65 -11.69
CA GLY A 42 -3.43 -2.92 -10.62
C GLY A 42 -2.41 -1.81 -10.40
N GLU A 43 -2.58 -0.68 -11.09
CA GLU A 43 -1.72 0.50 -10.94
C GLU A 43 -2.18 1.32 -9.75
N ARG A 44 -1.24 1.94 -9.04
CA ARG A 44 -1.54 2.68 -7.80
C ARG A 44 -1.97 4.09 -8.14
N VAL A 45 -3.21 4.45 -7.85
CA VAL A 45 -3.79 5.76 -8.20
C VAL A 45 -3.81 6.76 -7.04
N SER A 46 -3.63 6.28 -5.80
CA SER A 46 -3.59 7.15 -4.62
C SER A 46 -2.60 6.65 -3.56
N LYS A 47 -1.92 7.60 -2.91
CA LYS A 47 -1.22 7.43 -1.64
C LYS A 47 -1.72 8.52 -0.68
N GLN A 48 -2.45 8.12 0.35
CA GLN A 48 -2.96 9.03 1.38
C GLN A 48 -2.13 8.87 2.65
N SER A 49 -1.41 9.93 3.05
CA SER A 49 -0.74 10.01 4.36
C SER A 49 -1.23 11.26 5.09
N SER A 50 -0.35 12.14 5.56
CA SER A 50 -0.73 13.51 5.95
C SER A 50 -1.24 14.33 4.76
N THR A 51 -0.67 14.07 3.58
CA THR A 51 -1.09 14.65 2.30
C THR A 51 -1.47 13.54 1.32
N GLN A 52 -2.41 13.84 0.43
CA GLN A 52 -2.78 12.96 -0.68
C GLN A 52 -1.87 13.20 -1.88
N THR A 53 -1.36 12.11 -2.45
CA THR A 53 -0.75 12.11 -3.79
C THR A 53 -1.62 11.26 -4.71
N LEU A 54 -1.97 11.80 -5.87
CA LEU A 54 -2.68 11.11 -6.94
C LEU A 54 -1.72 10.81 -8.08
N PHE A 55 -1.89 9.64 -8.71
CA PHE A 55 -1.08 9.20 -9.83
C PHE A 55 -1.98 8.98 -11.05
N ALA A 56 -1.55 9.51 -12.19
CA ALA A 56 -2.15 9.27 -13.49
C ALA A 56 -1.14 8.47 -14.34
N TYR A 57 -1.68 7.59 -15.18
CA TYR A 57 -0.92 6.74 -16.09
C TYR A 57 -1.42 7.04 -17.50
N ASP A 58 -0.50 7.39 -18.39
CA ASP A 58 -0.81 7.55 -19.80
C ASP A 58 -0.82 6.18 -20.49
N GLU A 59 -1.59 6.11 -21.57
CA GLU A 59 -1.60 4.95 -22.44
C GLU A 59 -0.24 4.82 -23.15
N GLN A 60 0.30 3.60 -23.26
CA GLN A 60 1.59 3.33 -23.91
C GLN A 60 1.51 3.43 -25.44
#